data_AF-A0A1G6GVI2-F1
#
_entry.id   AF-A0A1G6GVI2-F1
#
_cell.length_a   1.000
_cell.length_b   1.000
_cell.length_c   1.000
_cell.angle_alpha   90.00
_cell.angle_beta   90.00
_cell.angle_gamma   90.00
#
_symmetry.space_group_name_H-M   'P 1'
#
loop_
_entity.id
_entity.type
_entity.pdbx_description
1 polymer ?
#
loop_
_entity_poly.entity_id
_entity_poly.type
_entity_poly.pdbx_seq_one_letter_code
_entity_poly.pdbx_strand_id
1 'polypeptide(L)'
;MVFGPGMGIQDVLAYLLPWAECLLDREVHRQEAVNEWMNQCYLCRDPDGDALYTLPFDQWYQSPDEEIVPISSDGEVESYCLLLKLNELGSAFLVLDDYLSEPTDFDQRAFTLD
;
A
#
# COMPACT_ATOMS: atom_id res chain seq x y z
N MET A 1 -3.09 -17.29 -8.12
CA MET A 1 -1.90 -16.94 -8.94
C MET A 1 -0.71 -17.16 -8.03
N VAL A 2 0.09 -18.21 -8.27
CA VAL A 2 1.26 -18.51 -7.43
C VAL A 2 2.46 -17.89 -8.12
N PHE A 3 3.00 -16.82 -7.55
CA PHE A 3 4.24 -16.24 -8.04
C PHE A 3 5.38 -17.19 -7.71
N GLY A 4 6.22 -17.46 -8.70
CA GLY A 4 7.19 -18.56 -8.67
C GLY A 4 8.24 -18.38 -7.57
N PRO A 5 8.84 -19.49 -7.08
CA PRO A 5 9.95 -19.42 -6.14
C PRO A 5 11.09 -18.56 -6.71
N GLY A 6 11.58 -17.60 -5.92
CA GLY A 6 12.67 -16.70 -6.29
C GLY A 6 12.25 -15.34 -6.85
N MET A 7 10.95 -15.08 -7.02
CA MET A 7 10.45 -13.75 -7.41
C MET A 7 10.15 -12.90 -6.18
N GLY A 8 10.70 -11.68 -6.12
CA GLY A 8 10.41 -10.75 -5.03
C GLY A 8 8.99 -10.17 -5.16
N ILE A 9 8.39 -9.78 -4.04
CA ILE A 9 7.06 -9.12 -4.05
C ILE A 9 7.06 -7.85 -4.92
N GLN A 10 8.20 -7.17 -5.01
CA GLN A 10 8.39 -5.99 -5.86
C GLN A 10 8.18 -6.31 -7.35
N ASP A 11 8.74 -7.44 -7.82
CA ASP A 11 8.59 -7.88 -9.21
C ASP A 11 7.13 -8.25 -9.51
N VAL A 12 6.48 -8.89 -8.54
CA VAL A 12 5.05 -9.25 -8.62
C VAL A 12 4.18 -8.01 -8.76
N LEU A 13 4.41 -7.00 -7.92
CA LEU A 13 3.64 -5.75 -7.95
C LEU A 13 3.89 -4.98 -9.24
N ALA A 14 5.14 -4.92 -9.72
CA ALA A 14 5.47 -4.28 -10.99
C ALA A 14 4.75 -4.95 -12.18
N TYR A 15 4.58 -6.27 -12.14
CA TYR A 15 3.84 -7.00 -13.17
C TYR A 15 2.32 -6.79 -13.08
N LEU A 16 1.76 -6.84 -11.86
CA LEU A 16 0.31 -6.72 -11.64
C LEU A 16 -0.21 -5.29 -11.78
N LEU A 17 0.56 -4.31 -11.34
CA LEU A 17 0.19 -2.91 -11.23
C LEU A 17 1.23 -2.03 -11.96
N PRO A 18 1.46 -2.23 -13.26
CA PRO A 18 2.51 -1.51 -13.99
C PRO A 18 2.26 0.00 -14.09
N TRP A 19 1.02 0.43 -13.86
CA TRP A 19 0.58 1.82 -13.85
C TRP A 19 0.75 2.51 -12.49
N ALA A 20 1.13 1.77 -11.44
CA ALA A 20 1.27 2.27 -10.09
C ALA A 20 2.72 2.25 -9.62
N GLU A 21 3.09 3.27 -8.87
CA GLU A 21 4.18 3.22 -7.90
C GLU A 21 3.61 2.68 -6.58
N CYS A 22 4.20 1.59 -6.08
CA CYS A 22 3.79 0.94 -4.82
C CYS A 22 4.76 1.36 -3.71
N LEU A 23 4.23 1.99 -2.66
CA LEU A 23 4.98 2.48 -1.50
C LEU A 23 4.41 1.92 -0.21
N LEU A 24 5.14 2.03 0.89
CA LEU A 24 4.66 1.62 2.20
C LEU A 24 3.64 2.63 2.70
N ASP A 25 2.45 2.17 3.08
CA ASP A 25 1.55 2.99 3.88
C ASP A 25 2.06 3.01 5.33
N ARG A 26 2.91 3.99 5.64
CA ARG A 26 3.57 4.12 6.95
C ARG A 26 2.60 4.38 8.09
N GLU A 27 1.45 5.00 7.82
CA GLU A 27 0.45 5.26 8.84
C GLU A 27 -0.30 3.97 9.18
N VAL A 28 -0.77 3.24 8.18
CA VAL A 28 -1.42 1.95 8.40
C VAL A 28 -0.44 0.95 9.00
N HIS A 29 0.81 0.90 8.53
CA HIS A 29 1.84 0.05 9.11
C HIS A 29 2.08 0.37 10.59
N ARG A 30 2.13 1.66 10.96
CA ARG A 30 2.26 2.08 12.37
C ARG A 30 1.05 1.63 13.20
N GLN A 31 -0.16 1.72 12.65
CA GLN A 31 -1.39 1.29 13.34
C GLN A 31 -1.40 -0.22 13.58
N GLU A 32 -1.04 -1.02 12.57
CA GLU A 32 -0.93 -2.48 12.69
C GLU A 32 0.13 -2.88 13.73
N ALA A 33 1.26 -2.15 13.77
CA ALA A 33 2.32 -2.38 14.73
C ALA A 33 1.89 -2.15 16.20
N VAL A 34 0.80 -1.44 16.46
CA VAL A 34 0.29 -1.22 17.83
C VAL A 34 -0.13 -2.55 18.46
N ASN A 35 -0.81 -3.43 17.72
CA ASN A 35 -1.26 -4.72 18.24
C ASN A 35 -0.06 -5.60 18.62
N GLU A 36 0.96 -5.63 17.77
CA GLU A 36 2.20 -6.36 18.02
C GLU A 36 2.94 -5.81 19.25
N TRP A 37 3.08 -4.49 19.34
CA TRP A 37 3.64 -3.84 20.51
C TRP A 37 2.87 -4.17 21.79
N MET A 38 1.53 -4.14 21.75
CA MET A 38 0.70 -4.48 22.89
C MET A 38 0.94 -5.93 23.33
N ASN A 39 1.05 -6.87 22.39
CA ASN A 39 1.31 -8.27 22.69
C ASN A 39 2.72 -8.50 23.27
N GLN A 40 3.74 -7.83 22.72
CA GLN A 40 5.14 -8.04 23.13
C GLN A 40 5.53 -7.27 24.39
N CYS A 41 4.97 -6.07 24.59
CA CYS A 41 5.39 -5.16 25.65
C CYS A 41 4.43 -5.12 26.83
N TYR A 42 3.28 -5.82 26.79
CA TYR A 42 2.35 -5.85 27.92
C TYR A 42 3.01 -6.46 29.16
N LEU A 43 2.88 -5.76 30.29
CA LEU A 43 3.41 -6.20 31.58
C LEU A 43 2.28 -6.66 32.51
N CYS A 44 1.40 -5.75 32.88
CA CYS A 44 0.28 -6.00 33.78
C CYS A 44 -0.74 -4.87 33.70
N ARG A 45 -1.83 -4.98 34.48
CA ARG A 45 -2.71 -3.86 34.78
C ARG A 45 -2.43 -3.32 36.17
N ASP A 46 -2.52 -2.01 36.32
CA ASP A 46 -2.49 -1.37 37.63
C ASP A 46 -3.81 -1.58 38.41
N PRO A 47 -3.89 -1.16 39.68
CA PRO A 47 -5.12 -1.29 40.48
C PRO A 47 -6.33 -0.51 39.93
N ASP A 48 -6.09 0.53 39.14
CA ASP A 48 -7.12 1.38 38.52
C ASP A 48 -7.63 0.78 37.18
N GLY A 49 -6.92 -0.22 36.67
CA GLY A 49 -7.28 -1.02 35.50
C GLY A 49 -6.54 -0.66 34.22
N ASP A 50 -5.61 0.30 34.27
CA ASP A 50 -4.82 0.74 33.13
C ASP A 50 -3.71 -0.26 32.79
N ALA A 51 -3.47 -0.48 31.49
CA ALA A 51 -2.43 -1.39 31.03
C ALA A 51 -1.05 -0.73 31.10
N LEU A 52 -0.11 -1.41 31.76
CA LEU A 52 1.30 -1.03 31.84
C LEU A 52 2.11 -1.83 30.82
N TYR A 53 3.00 -1.12 30.12
CA TYR A 53 3.88 -1.68 29.11
C TYR A 53 5.35 -1.49 29.50
N THR A 54 6.20 -2.44 29.13
CA THR A 54 7.65 -2.41 29.41
C THR A 54 8.37 -1.30 28.66
N LEU A 55 7.89 -0.96 27.46
CA LEU A 55 8.41 0.10 26.60
C LEU A 55 7.26 0.95 26.05
N PRO A 56 7.39 2.29 25.97
CA PRO A 56 6.47 3.13 25.21
C PRO A 56 6.48 2.76 23.72
N PHE A 57 5.33 2.85 23.05
CA PHE A 57 5.20 2.53 21.62
C PHE A 57 6.22 3.29 20.76
N ASP A 58 6.38 4.59 20.96
CA ASP A 58 7.31 5.41 20.17
C ASP A 58 8.80 5.05 20.34
N GLN A 59 9.15 4.33 21.40
CA GLN A 59 10.51 3.81 21.59
C GLN A 59 10.69 2.41 21.00
N TRP A 60 9.62 1.63 20.95
CA TRP A 60 9.61 0.29 20.39
C TRP A 60 9.47 0.31 18.86
N TYR A 61 8.60 1.18 18.33
CA TYR A 61 8.32 1.27 16.91
C TYR A 61 9.45 1.99 16.16
N GLN A 62 9.98 1.31 15.15
CA GLN A 62 10.93 1.88 14.20
C GLN A 62 10.29 1.85 12.82
N SER A 63 10.18 3.01 12.19
CA SER A 63 9.69 3.06 10.81
C SER A 63 10.71 2.37 9.91
N PRO A 64 10.29 1.40 9.09
CA PRO A 64 11.22 0.69 8.22
C PRO A 64 11.74 1.60 7.10
N ASP A 65 12.99 1.39 6.67
CA ASP A 65 13.59 2.13 5.56
C ASP A 65 13.10 1.62 4.19
N GLU A 66 12.54 0.41 4.16
CA GLU A 66 12.06 -0.25 2.96
C GLU A 66 10.68 0.28 2.54
N GLU A 67 10.46 0.38 1.23
CA GLU A 67 9.19 0.86 0.65
C GLU A 67 8.13 -0.26 0.58
N ILE A 68 8.49 -1.52 0.78
CA ILE A 68 7.53 -2.63 0.82
C ILE A 68 7.96 -3.58 1.93
N VAL A 69 7.16 -3.64 2.98
CA VAL A 69 7.44 -4.45 4.18
C VAL A 69 6.28 -5.39 4.43
N PRO A 70 6.55 -6.69 4.65
CA PRO A 70 5.52 -7.65 5.00
C PRO A 70 5.06 -7.43 6.44
N ILE A 71 3.76 -7.55 6.67
CA ILE A 71 3.20 -7.79 7.99
C ILE A 71 3.22 -9.30 8.22
N SER A 72 3.94 -9.72 9.25
CA SER A 72 4.08 -11.14 9.60
C SER A 72 3.12 -11.52 10.71
N SER A 73 2.56 -12.72 10.59
CA SER A 73 1.77 -13.39 11.61
C SER A 73 2.23 -14.84 11.68
N ASP A 74 2.55 -15.32 12.88
CA ASP A 74 3.08 -16.67 13.13
C ASP A 74 4.32 -17.06 12.30
N GLY A 75 5.14 -16.07 11.91
CA GLY A 75 6.34 -16.28 11.10
C GLY A 75 6.08 -16.48 9.61
N GLU A 76 4.82 -16.38 9.18
CA GLU A 76 4.43 -16.28 7.78
C GLU A 76 4.12 -14.84 7.40
N VAL A 77 4.16 -14.54 6.10
CA VAL A 77 3.71 -13.25 5.57
C VAL A 77 2.21 -13.30 5.42
N GLU A 78 1.49 -12.48 6.19
CA GLU A 78 0.03 -12.40 6.15
C GLU A 78 -0.44 -11.35 5.14
N SER A 79 0.16 -10.16 5.17
CA SER A 79 -0.29 -9.04 4.34
C SER A 79 0.81 -8.02 4.05
N TYR A 80 0.53 -7.08 3.16
CA TYR A 80 1.35 -5.90 2.86
C TYR A 80 0.46 -4.65 2.89
N CYS A 81 0.91 -3.57 3.54
CA CYS A 81 0.23 -2.29 3.55
C CYS A 81 0.81 -1.36 2.50
N LEU A 82 0.11 -1.20 1.37
CA LEU A 82 0.61 -0.47 0.21
C LEU A 82 -0.19 0.82 -0.04
N LEU A 83 0.53 1.91 -0.21
CA LEU A 83 0.04 3.15 -0.79
C LEU A 83 0.35 3.14 -2.29
N LEU A 84 -0.68 3.22 -3.12
CA LEU A 84 -0.55 3.26 -4.58
C LEU A 84 -0.62 4.70 -5.09
N LYS A 85 0.37 5.10 -5.89
CA LYS A 85 0.36 6.38 -6.62
C LYS A 85 0.46 6.11 -8.11
N LEU A 86 -0.15 6.97 -8.92
CA LEU A 86 0.05 6.88 -10.37
C LEU A 86 1.50 7.17 -10.69
N ASN A 87 2.14 6.27 -11.43
CA ASN A 87 3.45 6.53 -12.01
C ASN A 87 3.28 7.27 -13.35
N GLU A 88 4.36 7.45 -14.10
CA GLU A 88 4.34 8.11 -15.41
C GLU A 88 3.42 7.40 -16.41
N LEU A 89 3.44 6.07 -16.43
CA LEU A 89 2.58 5.26 -17.30
C LEU A 89 1.10 5.43 -16.93
N GLY A 90 0.76 5.32 -15.65
CA GLY A 90 -0.60 5.52 -15.17
C GLY A 90 -1.13 6.93 -15.44
N SER A 91 -0.29 7.94 -15.19
CA SER A 91 -0.62 9.35 -15.47
C SER A 91 -0.85 9.60 -16.96
N ALA A 92 -0.11 8.93 -17.85
CA ALA A 92 -0.29 9.08 -19.29
C ALA A 92 -1.67 8.60 -19.78
N PHE A 93 -2.27 7.61 -19.13
CA PHE A 93 -3.64 7.18 -19.46
C PHE A 93 -4.67 8.25 -19.15
N LEU A 94 -4.50 9.01 -18.07
CA LEU A 94 -5.40 10.13 -17.75
C LEU A 94 -5.32 11.23 -18.81
N VAL A 95 -4.12 11.56 -19.28
CA VAL A 95 -3.93 12.54 -20.36
C VAL A 95 -4.63 12.11 -21.65
N LEU A 96 -4.54 10.82 -21.99
CA LEU A 96 -5.23 10.27 -23.16
C LEU A 96 -6.75 10.28 -22.99
N ASP A 97 -7.24 9.91 -21.81
CA ASP A 97 -8.67 9.89 -21.49
C ASP A 97 -9.26 11.30 -21.56
N ASP A 98 -8.58 12.30 -20.99
CA ASP A 98 -8.97 13.70 -21.07
C ASP A 98 -9.06 14.16 -22.53
N TYR A 99 -8.05 13.87 -23.35
CA TYR A 99 -8.03 14.22 -24.77
C TYR A 99 -9.16 13.56 -25.58
N LEU A 100 -9.48 12.28 -25.30
CA LEU A 100 -10.53 11.54 -25.99
C LEU A 100 -11.94 11.91 -25.52
N SER A 101 -12.07 12.40 -24.29
CA SER A 101 -13.33 12.82 -23.69
C SER A 101 -13.76 14.22 -24.14
N GLU A 102 -12.83 15.04 -24.64
CA GLU A 102 -13.16 16.32 -25.26
C GLU A 102 -13.82 16.09 -26.63
N PRO A 103 -15.08 16.53 -26.83
CA PRO A 103 -15.75 16.38 -28.11
C PRO A 103 -14.97 17.16 -29.17
N THR A 104 -14.38 16.43 -30.10
CA THR A 104 -13.62 17.05 -31.19
C THR A 104 -14.54 17.47 -32.33
N ASP A 105 -14.13 18.47 -33.11
CA ASP A 105 -14.77 18.85 -34.38
C ASP A 105 -14.87 17.66 -35.36
N PHE A 106 -14.09 16.60 -35.15
CA PHE A 106 -14.10 15.38 -35.94
C PHE A 106 -15.37 14.54 -35.67
N ASP A 107 -15.82 14.45 -34.42
CA ASP A 107 -17.04 13.73 -34.03
C ASP A 107 -18.31 14.39 -34.59
N GLN A 108 -18.26 15.71 -34.84
CA GLN A 108 -19.37 16.45 -35.46
C GLN A 108 -19.45 16.29 -36.99
N ARG A 109 -18.39 15.78 -37.63
CA ARG A 109 -18.31 15.60 -39.09
C ARG A 109 -18.54 14.17 -39.56
N ALA A 110 -18.53 13.20 -38.64
CA ALA A 110 -18.90 11.83 -38.97
C ALA A 110 -20.43 11.71 -38.97
N PHE A 111 -20.99 11.29 -40.12
CA PHE A 111 -22.42 11.01 -40.37
C PHE A 111 -23.31 12.19 -40.75
N THR A 112 -22.98 12.88 -41.84
CA THR A 112 -24.02 13.15 -42.86
C THR A 112 -23.98 11.99 -43.86
N LEU A 113 -24.65 10.89 -43.53
CA LEU A 113 -25.09 9.91 -44.53
C LEU A 113 -26.39 10.48 -45.12
N ASP A 114 -26.28 11.06 -46.31
CA ASP A 114 -27.42 11.37 -47.17
C ASP A 114 -28.19 10.10 -47.56
#